data_AF-A0A1J3CQ30-F1
#
_entry.id   AF-A0A1J3CQ30-F1
#
_cell.length_a   1.000
_cell.length_b   1.000
_cell.length_c   1.000
_cell.angle_alpha   90.00
_cell.angle_beta   90.00
_cell.angle_gamma   90.00
#
_symmetry.space_group_name_H-M   'P 1'
#
loop_
_entity.id
_entity.type
_entity.pdbx_description
1 polymer ?
#
loop_
_entity_poly.entity_id
_entity_poly.type
_entity_poly.pdbx_seq_one_letter_code
_entity_poly.pdbx_strand_id
1 'polypeptide(L)'
;HGSSVRLPNMALSQKEQDIQLMLAAQCHLGTKNLNFQMERYVYKRRNDGIYVINLEKTYEKLQLAARIIVAIENPQDVVVQS
;
A
#
# COMPACT_ATOMS: atom_id res chain seq x y z
N HIS A 1 -26.17 36.41 -15.65
CA HIS A 1 -25.60 35.25 -16.36
C HIS A 1 -24.22 34.98 -15.79
N GLY A 2 -24.15 34.22 -14.69
CA GLY A 2 -22.91 33.94 -13.98
C GLY A 2 -22.17 32.76 -14.59
N SER A 3 -20.96 33.00 -15.08
CA SER A 3 -20.08 32.00 -15.65
C SER A 3 -19.63 31.03 -14.57
N SER A 4 -20.12 29.78 -14.60
CA SER A 4 -19.64 28.69 -13.77
C SER A 4 -18.21 28.33 -14.20
N VAL A 5 -17.23 28.71 -13.38
CA VAL A 5 -15.84 28.30 -13.53
C VAL A 5 -15.78 26.79 -13.24
N ARG A 6 -15.53 25.99 -14.28
CA ARG A 6 -15.26 24.55 -14.11
C ARG A 6 -13.87 24.40 -13.49
N LEU A 7 -13.82 23.97 -12.24
CA LEU A 7 -12.57 23.56 -11.60
C LEU A 7 -11.99 22.37 -12.38
N PRO A 8 -10.67 22.31 -12.61
CA PRO A 8 -10.05 21.18 -13.28
C PRO A 8 -10.35 19.90 -12.50
N ASN A 9 -10.71 18.84 -13.23
CA ASN A 9 -10.98 17.52 -12.70
C ASN A 9 -9.74 17.07 -11.91
N MET A 10 -9.78 17.14 -10.57
CA MET A 10 -8.70 16.63 -9.70
C MET A 10 -8.75 15.10 -9.72
N ALA A 11 -8.31 14.51 -10.83
CA ALA A 11 -8.12 13.08 -10.92
C ALA A 11 -6.96 12.70 -9.99
N LEU A 12 -7.23 11.79 -9.06
CA LEU A 12 -6.20 11.21 -8.19
C LEU A 12 -5.12 10.56 -9.05
N SER A 13 -3.86 10.67 -8.63
CA SER A 13 -2.77 9.90 -9.22
C SER A 13 -2.98 8.40 -9.03
N GLN A 14 -2.34 7.58 -9.86
CA GLN A 14 -2.43 6.12 -9.75
C GLN A 14 -2.03 5.61 -8.36
N LYS A 15 -0.95 6.16 -7.79
CA LYS A 15 -0.51 5.83 -6.41
C LYS A 15 -1.61 6.11 -5.39
N GLU A 16 -2.29 7.25 -5.49
CA GLU A 16 -3.36 7.61 -4.55
C GLU A 16 -4.57 6.67 -4.67
N GLN A 17 -4.92 6.27 -5.90
CA GLN A 17 -5.98 5.28 -6.15
C GLN A 17 -5.62 3.91 -5.53
N ASP A 18 -4.39 3.44 -5.73
CA ASP A 18 -3.93 2.17 -5.14
C ASP A 18 -3.88 2.22 -3.61
N ILE A 19 -3.48 3.35 -3.03
CA ILE A 19 -3.51 3.56 -1.58
C ILE A 19 -4.95 3.54 -1.04
N GLN A 20 -5.91 4.14 -1.76
CA GLN A 20 -7.33 4.05 -1.38
C GLN A 20 -7.85 2.61 -1.42
N LEU A 21 -7.46 1.82 -2.42
CA LEU A 21 -7.81 0.39 -2.50
C LEU A 21 -7.22 -0.40 -1.33
N MET A 22 -5.95 -0.16 -0.96
CA MET A 22 -5.32 -0.81 0.20
C MET A 22 -5.98 -0.41 1.53
N LEU A 23 -6.46 0.83 1.66
CA LEU A 23 -7.23 1.28 2.81
C LEU A 23 -8.58 0.55 2.88
N ALA A 24 -9.30 0.48 1.77
CA ALA A 24 -10.59 -0.21 1.67
C ALA A 24 -10.47 -1.71 1.97
N ALA A 25 -9.39 -2.35 1.51
CA ALA A 25 -9.06 -3.75 1.80
C ALA A 25 -8.47 -3.98 3.20
N GLN A 26 -8.37 -2.93 4.04
CA GLN A 26 -7.84 -2.99 5.40
C GLN A 26 -6.38 -3.48 5.51
N CYS A 27 -5.58 -3.38 4.46
CA CYS A 27 -4.19 -3.87 4.42
C CYS A 27 -3.26 -3.20 5.45
N HIS A 28 -3.65 -2.02 5.96
CA HIS A 28 -2.91 -1.27 6.96
C HIS A 28 -3.09 -1.79 8.39
N LEU A 29 -4.07 -2.68 8.63
CA LEU A 29 -4.32 -3.24 9.95
C LEU A 29 -3.36 -4.41 10.20
N GLY A 30 -2.39 -4.20 11.10
CA GLY A 30 -1.47 -5.23 11.56
C GLY A 30 -2.03 -6.05 12.73
N THR A 31 -1.13 -6.62 13.52
CA THR A 31 -1.48 -7.42 14.72
C THR A 31 -1.06 -6.71 16.01
N LYS A 32 -1.22 -7.38 17.15
CA LYS A 32 -0.73 -6.89 18.45
C LYS A 32 0.76 -7.11 18.68
N ASN A 33 1.38 -8.01 17.92
CA ASN A 33 2.78 -8.39 18.07
C ASN A 33 3.63 -7.70 17.01
N LEU A 34 4.79 -7.19 17.41
CA LEU A 34 5.73 -6.50 16.52
C LEU A 34 7.12 -7.13 16.66
N ASN A 35 7.70 -7.51 15.53
CA ASN A 35 9.13 -7.80 15.46
C ASN A 35 9.90 -6.48 15.36
N PHE A 36 10.98 -6.34 16.12
CA PHE A 36 11.85 -5.15 16.12
C PHE A 36 12.25 -4.69 14.71
N GLN A 37 12.58 -5.62 13.81
CA GLN A 37 12.96 -5.27 12.43
C GLN A 37 11.81 -4.68 11.60
N MET A 38 10.56 -4.93 12.00
CA MET A 38 9.36 -4.44 11.34
C MET A 38 8.91 -3.06 11.86
N GLU A 39 9.51 -2.55 12.93
CA GLU A 39 9.15 -1.27 13.54
C GLU A 39 9.20 -0.11 12.55
N ARG A 40 10.16 -0.14 11.61
CA ARG A 40 10.28 0.86 10.55
C ARG A 40 9.07 0.95 9.61
N TYR A 41 8.21 -0.07 9.57
CA TYR A 41 6.99 -0.09 8.75
C TYR A 41 5.74 0.31 9.54
N VAL A 42 5.86 0.55 10.85
CA VAL A 42 4.75 0.99 11.69
C VAL A 42 4.54 2.50 11.50
N TYR A 43 3.28 2.90 11.31
CA TYR A 43 2.87 4.29 11.35
C TYR A 43 2.47 4.73 12.76
N LYS A 44 1.63 3.93 13.44
CA LYS A 44 1.23 4.15 14.84
C LYS A 44 0.73 2.87 15.49
N ARG A 45 0.56 2.90 16.82
CA ARG A 45 -0.17 1.88 17.57
C ARG A 45 -1.52 2.43 18.03
N ARG A 46 -2.60 1.67 17.82
CA ARG A 46 -3.95 2.00 18.28
C ARG A 46 -4.11 1.67 19.78
N ASN A 47 -5.13 2.25 20.41
CA ASN A 47 -5.43 2.04 21.84
C ASN A 47 -5.80 0.59 22.18
N ASP A 48 -6.31 -0.18 21.21
CA ASP A 48 -6.59 -1.62 21.32
C ASP A 48 -5.34 -2.50 21.16
N GLY A 49 -4.17 -1.88 20.99
CA GLY A 49 -2.87 -2.52 20.88
C GLY A 49 -2.49 -2.95 19.45
N ILE A 50 -3.35 -2.72 18.44
CA ILE A 50 -3.07 -3.07 17.04
C ILE A 50 -2.07 -2.08 16.43
N TYR A 51 -1.05 -2.60 15.75
CA TYR A 51 -0.12 -1.81 14.97
C TYR A 51 -0.71 -1.46 13.61
N VAL A 52 -0.64 -0.17 13.25
CA VAL A 52 -1.03 0.34 11.92
C VAL A 52 0.22 0.41 11.05
N ILE A 53 0.17 -0.22 9.88
CA ILE A 53 1.26 -0.28 8.91
C ILE A 53 1.23 0.96 8.01
N ASN A 54 2.40 1.51 7.70
CA ASN A 54 2.57 2.60 6.76
C ASN A 54 2.41 2.11 5.30
N LEU A 55 1.29 2.45 4.67
CA LEU A 55 0.97 2.02 3.31
C LEU A 55 1.87 2.62 2.23
N GLU A 56 2.49 3.78 2.46
CA GLU A 56 3.46 4.32 1.50
C GLU A 56 4.69 3.41 1.40
N LYS A 57 5.21 2.96 2.54
CA LYS A 57 6.32 1.99 2.59
C LYS A 57 5.91 0.62 2.04
N THR A 58 4.67 0.19 2.27
CA THR A 58 4.13 -1.04 1.68
C THR A 58 4.06 -0.94 0.16
N TYR A 59 3.57 0.18 -0.38
CA TYR A 59 3.50 0.42 -1.82
C TYR A 59 4.89 0.36 -2.47
N GLU A 60 5.91 0.99 -1.88
CA GLU A 60 7.29 0.91 -2.35
C GLU A 60 7.82 -0.53 -2.38
N LYS A 61 7.48 -1.33 -1.36
CA LYS A 61 7.86 -2.75 -1.31
C LYS A 61 7.15 -3.58 -2.36
N LEU A 62 5.87 -3.33 -2.63
CA LEU A 62 5.14 -4.00 -3.71
C LEU A 62 5.74 -3.67 -5.08
N GLN A 63 6.10 -2.42 -5.32
CA GLN A 63 6.78 -2.00 -6.56
C GLN A 63 8.14 -2.70 -6.73
N LEU A 64 8.93 -2.82 -5.65
CA LEU A 64 10.18 -3.57 -5.67
C LEU A 64 9.96 -5.06 -5.95
N ALA A 65 8.98 -5.68 -5.28
CA ALA A 65 8.66 -7.09 -5.48
C ALA A 65 8.22 -7.37 -6.93
N ALA A 66 7.39 -6.50 -7.52
CA ALA A 66 6.99 -6.61 -8.93
C ALA A 66 8.18 -6.58 -9.88
N ARG A 67 9.18 -5.72 -9.61
CA ARG A 67 10.42 -5.67 -10.39
C ARG A 67 11.26 -6.93 -10.26
N ILE A 68 11.28 -7.56 -9.09
CA ILE A 68 12.00 -8.83 -8.87
C ILE A 68 11.29 -9.95 -9.64
N ILE A 69 9.96 -10.03 -9.56
CA ILE A 69 9.16 -11.06 -10.24
C ILE A 69 9.31 -10.95 -11.76
N VAL A 70 9.21 -9.75 -12.33
CA VAL A 70 9.32 -9.56 -13.79
C VAL A 70 10.73 -9.80 -14.33
N ALA A 71 11.75 -9.76 -13.46
CA ALA A 71 13.13 -10.06 -13.86
C ALA A 71 13.39 -11.57 -14.04
N ILE A 72 12.46 -12.43 -13.63
CA ILE A 72 12.57 -13.89 -13.83
C ILE A 72 12.22 -14.19 -15.29
N GLU A 73 13.16 -14.82 -16.01
CA GLU A 73 13.03 -15.08 -17.45
C GLU A 73 11.88 -16.03 -17.79
N ASN A 74 11.76 -17.12 -17.02
CA ASN A 74 10.69 -18.09 -17.20
C ASN A 74 9.59 -17.89 -16.16
N PRO A 75 8.38 -17.43 -16.56
CA PRO A 75 7.30 -17.15 -15.62
C PRO A 75 6.78 -18.41 -14.89
N GLN A 76 7.04 -19.62 -15.42
CA GLN A 76 6.64 -20.87 -14.77
C GLN A 76 7.48 -21.20 -13.52
N ASP A 77 8.60 -20.52 -13.31
CA ASP A 77 9.46 -20.72 -12.14
C ASP A 77 8.95 -19.97 -10.90
N VAL A 78 7.89 -19.18 -11.02
CA VAL A 78 7.25 -18.44 -9.92
C VAL A 78 6.10 -19.27 -9.33
N VAL A 79 6.23 -19.64 -8.06
CA VAL A 79 5.22 -20.40 -7.32
C VAL A 79 4.53 -19.52 -6.28
N VAL A 80 3.22 -19.75 -6.09
CA VAL A 80 2.41 -19.17 -5.01
C VAL A 80 2.01 -20.27 -4.04
N GLN A 81 2.21 -20.03 -2.73
CA GLN A 81 1.80 -20.93 -1.66
C GLN A 81 1.19 -20.11 -0.51
N SER A 82 0.15 -20.67 0.11
CA SER A 82 -0.62 -20.06 1.21
C SER A 82 -0.48 -20.85 2.51
#